data_AF-A0A6G1SCF0-F1
#
_entry.id   AF-A0A6G1SCF0-F1
#
_cell.length_a   1.000
_cell.length_b   1.000
_cell.length_c   1.000
_cell.angle_alpha   90.00
_cell.angle_beta   90.00
_cell.angle_gamma   90.00
#
_symmetry.space_group_name_H-M   'P 1'
#
loop_
_entity.id
_entity.type
_entity.pdbx_description
1 polymer ?
#
loop_
_entity_poly.entity_id
_entity_poly.type
_entity_poly.pdbx_seq_one_letter_code
_entity_poly.pdbx_strand_id
1 'polypeptide(L)'
;MTMESIGSKLDVLFGKIKNDLFELNYKDASKSLEEAKALIEEGGDWDRKNRLKVYQGLHSMSIRDFKQAANLFLDTISTFTCYELCDYKTFIGYTVISAMLALPRVELRTNVIKGSGILEVLHDLPDIQEYLFSLYNCQYSKFLRN
;
A
#
# COMPACT_ATOMS: atom_id res chain seq x y z
N MET A 1 29.53 -2.61 -23.78
CA MET A 1 29.10 -1.93 -22.54
C MET A 1 27.62 -1.66 -22.70
N THR A 2 26.81 -2.63 -22.28
CA THR A 2 25.36 -2.66 -22.54
C THR A 2 24.71 -1.48 -21.82
N MET A 3 24.02 -0.63 -22.58
CA MET A 3 23.08 0.32 -22.00
C MET A 3 21.96 -0.49 -21.36
N GLU A 4 22.09 -0.80 -20.07
CA GLU A 4 20.97 -1.32 -19.29
C GLU A 4 19.82 -0.32 -19.45
N SER A 5 18.71 -0.81 -20.01
CA SER A 5 17.48 -0.04 -20.12
C SER A 5 17.12 0.50 -18.73
N ILE A 6 16.63 1.73 -18.64
CA ILE A 6 16.21 2.34 -17.36
C ILE A 6 15.25 1.41 -16.60
N GLY A 7 14.44 0.65 -17.32
CA GLY A 7 13.56 -0.38 -16.77
C GLY A 7 14.30 -1.50 -16.01
N SER A 8 15.40 -2.04 -16.54
CA SER A 8 16.13 -3.13 -15.87
C SER A 8 16.82 -2.64 -14.59
N LYS A 9 17.31 -1.40 -14.58
CA LYS A 9 17.87 -0.78 -13.35
C LYS A 9 16.81 -0.59 -12.27
N LEU A 10 15.61 -0.15 -12.66
CA LEU A 10 14.46 -0.03 -11.74
C LEU A 10 14.06 -1.39 -11.18
N ASP A 11 14.02 -2.44 -12.00
CA ASP A 11 13.64 -3.78 -11.55
C ASP A 11 14.65 -4.34 -10.53
N VAL A 12 15.96 -4.09 -10.73
CA VAL A 12 17.00 -4.42 -9.74
C VAL A 12 16.83 -3.63 -8.44
N LEU A 13 16.51 -2.33 -8.52
CA LEU A 13 16.24 -1.50 -7.34
C LEU A 13 15.01 -1.97 -6.57
N PHE A 14 13.93 -2.37 -7.24
CA PHE A 14 12.75 -2.95 -6.58
C PHE A 14 13.10 -4.25 -5.84
N GLY A 15 13.95 -5.09 -6.42
CA GLY A 15 14.49 -6.28 -5.75
C GLY A 15 15.28 -5.93 -4.48
N LYS A 16 16.13 -4.90 -4.55
CA LYS A 16 16.88 -4.40 -3.39
C LYS A 16 15.96 -3.86 -2.29
N ILE A 17 14.99 -3.01 -2.64
CA ILE A 17 14.02 -2.46 -1.69
C ILE A 17 13.24 -3.57 -1.00
N LYS A 18 12.86 -4.62 -1.74
CA LYS A 18 12.19 -5.79 -1.16
C LYS A 18 13.07 -6.48 -0.12
N ASN A 19 14.36 -6.67 -0.38
CA ASN A 19 15.27 -7.25 0.59
C ASN A 19 15.47 -6.32 1.80
N ASP A 20 15.66 -5.02 1.57
CA ASP A 20 15.83 -4.02 2.64
C ASP A 20 14.61 -3.98 3.58
N LEU A 21 13.39 -4.08 3.02
CA LEU A 21 12.15 -4.17 3.80
C LEU A 21 12.04 -5.49 4.57
N PHE A 22 12.51 -6.60 4.00
CA PHE A 22 12.55 -7.90 4.68
C PHE A 22 13.52 -7.91 5.87
N GLU A 23 14.69 -7.26 5.72
CA GLU A 23 15.69 -7.08 6.76
C GLU A 23 15.31 -5.97 7.78
N LEU A 24 14.18 -5.30 7.60
CA LEU A 24 13.68 -4.19 8.42
C LEU A 24 14.66 -3.00 8.49
N ASN A 25 15.50 -2.82 7.47
CA ASN A 25 16.45 -1.72 7.40
C ASN A 25 15.81 -0.49 6.74
N TYR A 26 15.07 0.29 7.55
CA TYR A 26 14.28 1.42 7.05
C TYR A 26 15.11 2.55 6.43
N LYS A 27 16.37 2.72 6.86
CA LYS A 27 17.26 3.79 6.37
C LYS A 27 17.70 3.54 4.94
N ASP A 28 18.13 2.31 4.65
CA ASP A 28 18.61 1.97 3.31
C ASP A 28 17.45 1.77 2.34
N ALA A 29 16.31 1.27 2.81
CA ALA A 29 15.06 1.27 2.03
C ALA A 29 14.65 2.69 1.60
N SER A 30 14.78 3.70 2.47
CA SER A 30 14.44 5.08 2.13
C SER A 30 15.34 5.64 1.02
N LYS A 31 16.66 5.36 1.07
CA LYS A 31 17.61 5.79 0.03
C LYS A 31 17.30 5.12 -1.31
N SER A 32 17.11 3.80 -1.28
CA SER A 32 16.76 3.03 -2.48
C SER A 32 15.43 3.52 -3.10
N LEU A 33 14.47 3.97 -2.28
CA LEU A 33 13.21 4.56 -2.75
C LEU A 33 13.39 5.96 -3.37
N GLU A 34 14.27 6.79 -2.83
CA GLU A 34 14.61 8.10 -3.42
C GLU A 34 15.33 7.94 -4.77
N GLU A 35 16.28 7.00 -4.86
CA GLU A 35 16.94 6.64 -6.12
C GLU A 35 15.91 6.15 -7.16
N ALA A 36 14.98 5.28 -6.75
CA ALA A 36 13.91 4.81 -7.62
C ALA A 36 12.96 5.94 -8.05
N LYS A 37 12.65 6.92 -7.19
CA LYS A 37 11.86 8.11 -7.57
C LYS A 37 12.56 8.91 -8.67
N ALA A 38 13.85 9.20 -8.50
CA ALA A 38 14.62 9.97 -9.48
C ALA A 38 14.64 9.29 -10.85
N LEU A 39 14.87 7.98 -10.88
CA LEU A 39 14.88 7.21 -12.13
C LEU A 39 13.50 7.14 -12.82
N ILE A 40 12.41 7.18 -12.05
CA ILE A 40 11.06 7.26 -12.64
C ILE A 40 10.78 8.65 -13.22
N GLU A 41 11.29 9.72 -12.61
CA GLU A 41 11.17 11.08 -13.16
C GLU A 41 11.94 11.26 -14.47
N GLU A 42 13.07 10.57 -14.64
CA GLU A 42 13.87 10.60 -15.87
C GLU A 42 13.20 9.89 -17.06
N GLY A 43 12.23 9.00 -16.83
CA GLY A 43 11.52 8.31 -17.90
C GLY A 43 10.98 6.93 -17.55
N GLY A 44 10.29 6.80 -16.41
CA GLY A 44 9.70 5.55 -15.96
C GLY A 44 8.37 5.22 -16.65
N ASP A 45 8.17 3.92 -16.94
CA ASP A 45 6.89 3.38 -17.39
C ASP A 45 5.78 3.53 -16.33
N TRP A 46 4.53 3.68 -16.77
CA TRP A 46 3.40 3.94 -15.90
C TRP A 46 3.15 2.81 -14.88
N ASP A 47 3.31 1.55 -15.30
CA ASP A 47 3.19 0.39 -14.39
C ASP A 47 4.23 0.46 -13.27
N ARG A 48 5.50 0.74 -13.61
CA ARG A 48 6.60 0.88 -12.63
C ARG A 48 6.35 2.03 -11.64
N LYS A 49 5.70 3.11 -12.07
CA LYS A 49 5.31 4.21 -11.18
C LYS A 49 4.26 3.76 -10.14
N ASN A 50 3.29 2.96 -10.54
CA ASN A 50 2.30 2.40 -9.61
C ASN A 50 2.95 1.40 -8.65
N ARG A 51 3.84 0.54 -9.16
CA ARG A 51 4.61 -0.37 -8.31
C ARG A 51 5.40 0.40 -7.26
N LEU A 52 6.12 1.46 -7.65
CA LEU A 52 6.87 2.31 -6.73
C LEU A 52 5.97 2.92 -5.64
N LYS A 53 4.76 3.38 -5.97
CA LYS A 53 3.81 3.89 -4.97
C LYS A 53 3.45 2.84 -3.93
N VAL A 54 3.26 1.57 -4.33
CA VAL A 54 2.98 0.46 -3.40
C VAL A 54 4.17 0.23 -2.46
N TYR A 55 5.40 0.21 -2.99
CA TYR A 55 6.61 0.09 -2.16
C TYR A 55 6.76 1.25 -1.18
N GLN A 56 6.49 2.49 -1.64
CA GLN A 56 6.50 3.66 -0.77
C GLN A 56 5.43 3.55 0.32
N GLY A 57 4.21 3.14 -0.03
CA GLY A 57 3.15 2.93 0.96
C GLY A 57 3.53 1.90 2.02
N LEU A 58 4.18 0.80 1.61
CA LEU A 58 4.65 -0.22 2.54
C LEU A 58 5.78 0.28 3.46
N HIS A 59 6.71 1.07 2.92
CA HIS A 59 7.75 1.73 3.71
C HIS A 59 7.15 2.76 4.69
N SER A 60 6.23 3.62 4.23
CA SER A 60 5.49 4.58 5.07
C SER A 60 4.75 3.88 6.22
N MET A 61 4.12 2.74 5.94
CA MET A 61 3.47 1.91 6.97
C MET A 61 4.50 1.37 7.99
N SER A 62 5.69 0.97 7.52
CA SER A 62 6.78 0.47 8.36
C SER A 62 7.36 1.54 9.29
N ILE A 63 7.46 2.79 8.85
CA ILE A 63 7.87 3.94 9.67
C ILE A 63 6.72 4.55 10.50
N ARG A 64 5.54 3.91 10.50
CA ARG A 64 4.31 4.34 11.21
C ARG A 64 3.67 5.64 10.69
N ASP A 65 3.98 6.05 9.46
CA ASP A 65 3.24 7.12 8.77
C ASP A 65 2.04 6.55 8.02
N PHE A 66 0.96 6.32 8.77
CA PHE A 66 -0.27 5.74 8.23
C PHE A 66 -1.02 6.70 7.30
N LYS A 67 -0.81 8.02 7.44
CA LYS A 67 -1.51 9.01 6.60
C LYS A 67 -0.99 8.98 5.18
N GLN A 68 0.33 8.97 5.02
CA GLN A 68 0.92 8.85 3.71
C GLN A 68 0.67 7.45 3.11
N ALA A 69 0.78 6.39 3.92
CA ALA A 69 0.51 5.02 3.49
C ALA A 69 -0.93 4.85 2.98
N ALA A 70 -1.93 5.31 3.73
CA ALA A 70 -3.35 5.19 3.35
C ALA A 70 -3.63 5.87 2.00
N ASN A 71 -3.12 7.08 1.77
CA ASN A 71 -3.31 7.79 0.51
C ASN A 71 -2.66 7.05 -0.67
N LEU A 72 -1.41 6.60 -0.50
CA LEU A 72 -0.70 5.85 -1.54
C LEU A 72 -1.38 4.52 -1.87
N PHE A 73 -1.88 3.81 -0.86
CA PHE A 73 -2.61 2.57 -1.05
C PHE A 73 -3.95 2.80 -1.73
N LEU A 74 -4.75 3.78 -1.28
CA LEU A 74 -6.05 4.08 -1.90
C LEU A 74 -5.92 4.41 -3.39
N ASP A 75 -4.91 5.19 -3.77
CA ASP A 75 -4.63 5.53 -5.16
C ASP A 75 -4.24 4.31 -6.02
N THR A 76 -3.67 3.28 -5.40
CA THR A 76 -3.10 2.11 -6.11
C THR A 76 -4.00 0.87 -6.09
N ILE A 77 -5.14 0.88 -5.37
CA ILE A 77 -6.10 -0.24 -5.32
C ILE A 77 -6.58 -0.67 -6.71
N SER A 78 -6.92 0.30 -7.56
CA SER A 78 -7.52 0.04 -8.88
C SER A 78 -6.51 -0.46 -9.91
N THR A 79 -5.22 -0.27 -9.66
CA THR A 79 -4.12 -0.53 -10.60
C THR A 79 -3.03 -1.39 -9.96
N PHE A 80 -3.41 -2.25 -9.01
CA PHE A 80 -2.47 -3.07 -8.28
C PHE A 80 -1.93 -4.19 -9.16
N THR A 81 -0.61 -4.19 -9.39
CA THR A 81 0.10 -5.21 -10.17
C THR A 81 1.25 -5.87 -9.40
N CYS A 82 1.45 -5.51 -8.12
CA CYS A 82 2.56 -5.94 -7.26
C CYS A 82 2.34 -7.28 -6.54
N TYR A 83 2.05 -8.36 -7.27
CA TYR A 83 1.88 -9.70 -6.68
C TYR A 83 3.17 -10.30 -6.08
N GLU A 84 4.32 -9.68 -6.35
CA GLU A 84 5.62 -10.10 -5.82
C GLU A 84 5.82 -9.77 -4.33
N LEU A 85 5.02 -8.84 -3.78
CA LEU A 85 5.10 -8.41 -2.38
C LEU A 85 4.07 -9.10 -1.52
N CYS A 86 2.81 -9.01 -1.94
CA CYS A 86 1.69 -9.53 -1.19
C CYS A 86 0.56 -9.91 -2.15
N ASP A 87 -0.29 -10.81 -1.68
CA ASP A 87 -1.55 -11.11 -2.37
C ASP A 87 -2.48 -9.91 -2.30
N TYR A 88 -3.36 -9.78 -3.29
CA TYR A 88 -4.32 -8.68 -3.37
C TYR A 88 -5.22 -8.62 -2.13
N LYS A 89 -5.60 -9.77 -1.57
CA LYS A 89 -6.38 -9.85 -0.32
C LYS A 89 -5.65 -9.21 0.85
N THR A 90 -4.37 -9.53 1.02
CA THR A 90 -3.53 -8.96 2.07
C THR A 90 -3.30 -7.46 1.87
N PHE A 91 -3.10 -7.04 0.62
CA PHE A 91 -2.96 -5.62 0.27
C PHE A 91 -4.19 -4.80 0.64
N ILE A 92 -5.40 -5.29 0.31
CA ILE A 92 -6.65 -4.65 0.71
C ILE A 92 -6.78 -4.59 2.23
N GLY A 93 -6.41 -5.66 2.94
CA GLY A 93 -6.39 -5.67 4.41
C GLY A 93 -5.51 -4.57 5.00
N TYR A 94 -4.27 -4.41 4.52
CA TYR A 94 -3.38 -3.33 4.96
C TYR A 94 -3.92 -1.94 4.62
N THR A 95 -4.58 -1.81 3.48
CA THR A 95 -5.18 -0.54 3.05
C THR A 95 -6.32 -0.15 3.99
N VAL A 96 -7.21 -1.09 4.33
CA VAL A 96 -8.34 -0.86 5.24
C VAL A 96 -7.82 -0.49 6.63
N ILE A 97 -6.85 -1.24 7.18
CA ILE A 97 -6.29 -0.96 8.50
C ILE A 97 -5.60 0.41 8.53
N SER A 98 -4.77 0.72 7.53
CA SER A 98 -4.08 2.02 7.45
C SER A 98 -5.09 3.17 7.30
N ALA A 99 -6.13 2.98 6.49
CA ALA A 99 -7.19 3.97 6.30
C ALA A 99 -8.01 4.20 7.57
N MET A 100 -8.33 3.15 8.33
CA MET A 100 -9.03 3.27 9.61
C MET A 100 -8.23 4.05 10.65
N LEU A 101 -6.90 3.91 10.65
CA LEU A 101 -6.02 4.64 11.57
C LEU A 101 -5.80 6.09 11.16
N ALA A 102 -5.72 6.38 9.86
CA ALA A 102 -5.28 7.67 9.37
C ALA A 102 -6.40 8.63 8.94
N LEU A 103 -7.50 8.12 8.39
CA LEU A 103 -8.50 8.95 7.73
C LEU A 103 -9.63 9.37 8.67
N PRO A 104 -10.12 10.62 8.55
CA PRO A 104 -11.32 11.05 9.23
C PRO A 104 -12.57 10.32 8.70
N ARG A 105 -13.62 10.25 9.51
CA ARG A 105 -14.85 9.49 9.22
C ARG A 105 -15.48 9.79 7.85
N VAL A 106 -15.40 11.04 7.38
CA VAL A 106 -15.98 11.46 6.10
C VAL A 106 -15.21 10.85 4.92
N GLU A 107 -13.88 10.88 4.97
CA GLU A 107 -13.02 10.32 3.94
C GLU A 107 -13.08 8.79 3.95
N LEU A 108 -13.10 8.17 5.15
CA LEU A 108 -13.27 6.73 5.30
C LEU A 108 -14.56 6.23 4.63
N ARG A 109 -15.67 6.97 4.78
CA ARG A 109 -16.94 6.62 4.13
C ARG A 109 -16.84 6.66 2.62
N THR A 110 -16.22 7.70 2.07
CA THR A 110 -16.16 7.91 0.63
C THR A 110 -15.18 6.98 -0.06
N ASN A 111 -13.99 6.80 0.52
CA ASN A 111 -12.90 6.08 -0.13
C ASN A 111 -12.92 4.58 0.19
N VAL A 112 -13.29 4.20 1.42
CA VAL A 112 -13.24 2.79 1.84
C VAL A 112 -14.61 2.14 1.77
N ILE A 113 -15.62 2.70 2.42
CA ILE A 113 -16.96 2.06 2.53
C ILE A 113 -17.72 2.08 1.21
N LYS A 114 -17.57 3.12 0.41
CA LYS A 114 -18.17 3.22 -0.93
C LYS A 114 -17.26 2.73 -2.05
N GLY A 115 -16.03 2.33 -1.74
CA GLY A 115 -15.08 1.82 -2.73
C GLY A 115 -15.48 0.43 -3.19
N SER A 116 -15.93 0.29 -4.45
CA SER A 116 -16.37 -0.99 -5.01
C SER A 116 -15.27 -2.06 -5.00
N GLY A 117 -14.03 -1.69 -5.33
CA GLY A 117 -12.89 -2.63 -5.36
C GLY A 117 -12.51 -3.18 -3.98
N ILE A 118 -12.76 -2.42 -2.91
CA ILE A 118 -12.50 -2.88 -1.54
C ILE A 118 -13.66 -3.76 -1.06
N LEU A 119 -14.91 -3.37 -1.36
CA LEU A 119 -16.11 -4.12 -0.97
C LEU A 119 -16.13 -5.54 -1.55
N GLU A 120 -15.75 -5.72 -2.82
CA GLU A 120 -15.68 -7.05 -3.43
C GLU A 120 -14.73 -7.98 -2.68
N VAL A 121 -13.55 -7.49 -2.29
CA VAL A 121 -12.53 -8.29 -1.58
C VAL A 121 -12.86 -8.45 -0.10
N LEU A 122 -13.54 -7.47 0.50
CA LEU A 122 -13.99 -7.52 1.90
C LEU A 122 -14.94 -8.68 2.15
N HIS A 123 -15.74 -9.09 1.16
CA HIS A 123 -16.61 -10.26 1.29
C HIS A 123 -15.85 -11.56 1.55
N ASP A 124 -14.61 -11.67 1.04
CA ASP A 124 -13.73 -12.82 1.29
C ASP A 124 -13.01 -12.74 2.65
N LEU A 125 -13.04 -11.59 3.32
CA LEU A 125 -12.34 -11.31 4.58
C LEU A 125 -13.34 -10.80 5.66
N PRO A 126 -14.18 -11.71 6.21
CA PRO A 126 -15.25 -11.33 7.12
C PRO A 126 -14.75 -10.65 8.40
N ASP A 127 -13.55 -11.00 8.88
CA ASP A 127 -12.97 -10.42 10.10
C ASP A 127 -12.66 -8.92 9.93
N ILE A 128 -12.02 -8.55 8.81
CA ILE A 128 -11.69 -7.16 8.49
C ILE A 128 -12.97 -6.37 8.18
N GLN A 129 -13.92 -7.02 7.51
CA GLN A 129 -15.22 -6.43 7.23
C GLN A 129 -15.98 -6.10 8.52
N GLU A 130 -16.09 -7.05 9.46
CA GLU A 130 -16.76 -6.81 10.75
C GLU A 130 -16.03 -5.72 11.55
N TYR A 131 -14.70 -5.72 11.55
CA TYR A 131 -13.90 -4.69 12.21
C TYR A 131 -14.16 -3.27 11.64
N LEU A 132 -14.17 -3.11 10.32
CA LEU A 132 -14.46 -1.84 9.65
C LEU A 132 -15.90 -1.36 9.93
N PHE A 133 -16.89 -2.23 9.75
CA PHE A 133 -18.30 -1.87 9.92
C PHE A 133 -18.69 -1.65 11.37
N SER A 134 -18.11 -2.40 12.32
CA SER A 134 -18.38 -2.20 13.75
C SER A 134 -17.91 -0.82 14.21
N LEU A 135 -16.75 -0.35 13.75
CA LEU A 135 -16.27 1.01 14.03
C LEU A 135 -17.19 2.07 13.40
N TYR A 136 -17.56 1.89 12.12
CA TYR A 136 -18.36 2.88 11.40
C TYR A 136 -19.81 3.00 11.92
N ASN A 137 -20.42 1.86 12.27
CA ASN A 137 -21.78 1.76 12.82
C ASN A 137 -21.82 2.00 14.34
N CYS A 138 -20.69 2.37 14.96
CA CYS A 138 -20.58 2.65 16.40
C CYS A 138 -20.97 1.44 17.29
N GLN A 139 -20.73 0.21 16.82
CA GLN A 139 -20.98 -1.03 17.57
C GLN A 139 -19.76 -1.40 18.42
N TYR A 140 -19.43 -0.57 19.41
CA TYR A 140 -18.21 -0.71 20.23
C TYR A 140 -18.10 -2.04 20.98
N SER A 141 -19.25 -2.63 21.36
CA SER A 141 -19.26 -3.95 22.01
C SER A 141 -18.76 -5.08 21.11
N LYS A 142 -18.89 -4.96 19.79
CA LYS A 142 -18.35 -5.94 18.83
C LYS A 142 -16.91 -5.61 18.47
N PHE A 143 -16.64 -4.32 18.27
CA PHE A 143 -15.30 -3.81 17.94
C PHE A 143 -14.22 -4.20 18.95
N LEU A 144 -14.55 -4.21 20.26
CA LEU A 144 -13.59 -4.55 21.33
C LEU A 144 -13.55 -6.04 21.69
N ARG A 145 -14.49 -6.84 21.17
CA ARG A 145 -14.68 -8.25 21.57
C ARG A 145 -13.98 -9.22 20.63
N ASN A 146 -13.66 -8.78 19.42
CA ASN A 146 -12.81 -9.47 18.47
C ASN A 146 -11.36 -9.01 18.63
#